data_AF-A0A9P4LQY0-F1
#
_entry.id   AF-A0A9P4LQY0-F1
#
_cell.length_a   1.000
_cell.length_b   1.000
_cell.length_c   1.000
_cell.angle_alpha   90.00
_cell.angle_beta   90.00
_cell.angle_gamma   90.00
#
_symmetry.space_group_name_H-M   'P 1'
#
loop_
_entity.id
_entity.type
_entity.pdbx_description
1 polymer ?
#
loop_
_entity_poly.entity_id
_entity_poly.type
_entity_poly.pdbx_seq_one_letter_code
_entity_poly.pdbx_strand_id
1 'polypeptide(L)'
;MVRVVRAEKLKQDHRLRREGCVLFAMLAGGDYDIYGLARCGAATALKAAQAGLGLSLCKSKSQEDCERWTANVLLRYFKKEGVTISIPARFPVFQTLQKYNDPKVLPDNVLQRNAELRPDYKHKVDEVELLLITSHRYNTWGKGYMDWVAPTLLTQALANQNAAPSHDLATWHAIELIGKQGRKKHDDSA
;
A
#
# COMPACT_ATOMS: atom_id res chain seq x y z
N MET A 1 -10.86 -1.20 10.41
CA MET A 1 -11.52 -0.88 9.13
C MET A 1 -10.50 -0.18 8.24
N VAL A 2 -10.14 -0.76 7.09
CA VAL A 2 -9.19 -0.14 6.15
C VAL A 2 -9.99 0.47 5.00
N ARG A 3 -9.68 1.72 4.63
CA ARG A 3 -10.25 2.37 3.44
C ARG A 3 -9.32 2.13 2.26
N VAL A 4 -9.79 1.38 1.27
CA VAL A 4 -9.04 1.12 0.04
C VAL A 4 -9.38 2.17 -1.01
N VAL A 5 -8.36 2.86 -1.54
CA VAL A 5 -8.49 3.79 -2.67
C VAL A 5 -7.71 3.22 -3.85
N ARG A 6 -8.36 3.10 -5.02
CA ARG A 6 -7.76 2.53 -6.24
C ARG A 6 -7.45 3.63 -7.25
N ALA A 7 -6.24 3.60 -7.80
CA ALA A 7 -5.78 4.62 -8.75
C ALA A 7 -6.62 4.61 -10.04
N GLU A 8 -7.06 3.43 -10.47
CA GLU A 8 -7.92 3.21 -11.64
C GLU A 8 -9.26 3.93 -11.45
N LYS A 9 -9.84 3.81 -10.26
CA LYS A 9 -11.11 4.44 -9.91
C LYS A 9 -10.97 5.98 -9.86
N LEU A 10 -9.87 6.48 -9.28
CA LEU A 10 -9.58 7.92 -9.29
C LEU A 10 -9.43 8.47 -10.72
N LYS A 11 -8.80 7.71 -11.61
CA LYS A 11 -8.64 8.08 -13.01
C LYS A 11 -9.98 8.07 -13.76
N GLN A 12 -10.84 7.08 -13.53
CA GLN A 12 -12.14 6.94 -14.21
C GLN A 12 -13.16 7.97 -13.71
N ASP A 13 -13.37 8.02 -12.39
CA ASP A 13 -14.46 8.80 -11.80
C ASP A 13 -14.09 10.28 -11.65
N HIS A 14 -12.80 10.56 -11.42
CA HIS A 14 -12.34 11.91 -11.08
C HIS A 14 -11.31 12.48 -12.06
N ARG A 15 -10.99 11.77 -13.15
CA ARG A 15 -9.96 12.18 -14.13
C ARG A 15 -8.60 12.47 -13.50
N LEU A 16 -8.33 11.88 -12.33
CA LEU A 16 -7.13 12.16 -11.56
C LEU A 16 -6.13 11.01 -11.75
N ARG A 17 -5.08 11.29 -12.53
CA ARG A 17 -3.91 10.41 -12.71
C ARG A 17 -2.79 10.81 -11.76
N ARG A 18 -1.71 10.02 -11.71
CA ARG A 18 -0.48 10.35 -10.95
C ARG A 18 -0.02 11.78 -11.22
N GLU A 19 0.10 12.17 -12.48
CA GLU A 19 0.59 13.49 -12.89
C GLU A 19 -0.36 14.61 -12.45
N GLY A 20 -1.67 14.32 -12.42
CA GLY A 20 -2.67 15.23 -11.87
C GLY A 20 -2.50 15.42 -10.37
N CYS A 21 -2.24 14.35 -9.62
CA CYS A 21 -1.93 14.44 -8.18
C CYS A 21 -0.65 15.25 -7.93
N VAL A 22 0.39 15.05 -8.75
CA VAL A 22 1.63 15.85 -8.66
C VAL A 22 1.33 17.33 -8.90
N LEU A 23 0.62 17.67 -9.98
CA LEU A 23 0.24 19.06 -10.23
C LEU A 23 -0.61 19.65 -9.09
N PHE A 24 -1.54 18.87 -8.54
CA PHE A 24 -2.33 19.30 -7.41
C PHE A 24 -1.43 19.69 -6.23
N ALA A 25 -0.46 18.84 -5.86
CA ALA A 25 0.47 19.13 -4.78
C ALA A 25 1.37 20.35 -5.08
N MET A 26 1.80 20.52 -6.34
CA MET A 26 2.59 21.68 -6.74
C MET A 26 1.80 23.00 -6.69
N LEU A 27 0.48 22.96 -6.90
CA LEU A 27 -0.38 24.15 -6.91
C LEU A 27 -0.98 24.45 -5.53
N ALA A 28 -1.55 23.45 -4.85
CA ALA A 28 -2.26 23.62 -3.58
C ALA A 28 -1.36 23.45 -2.35
N GLY A 29 -0.13 22.98 -2.55
CA GLY A 29 0.78 22.58 -1.49
C GLY A 29 0.74 21.07 -1.22
N GLY A 30 1.87 20.53 -0.80
CA GLY A 30 2.10 19.13 -0.46
C GLY A 30 3.21 18.99 0.59
N ASP A 31 3.79 17.80 0.69
CA ASP A 31 4.84 17.50 1.67
C ASP A 31 6.18 18.19 1.35
N TYR A 32 6.54 18.31 0.08
CA TYR A 32 7.80 18.95 -0.33
C TYR A 32 7.74 20.47 -0.47
N ASP A 33 6.53 21.04 -0.54
CA ASP A 33 6.25 22.47 -0.56
C ASP A 33 4.85 22.68 0.02
N ILE A 34 4.77 23.06 1.29
CA ILE A 34 3.50 23.17 2.03
C ILE A 34 2.62 24.33 1.56
N TYR A 35 3.19 25.32 0.86
CA TYR A 35 2.47 26.52 0.46
C TYR A 35 1.93 26.41 -0.97
N GLY A 36 2.70 25.75 -1.86
CA GLY A 36 2.37 25.68 -3.28
C GLY A 36 2.29 27.06 -3.93
N LEU A 37 1.38 27.22 -4.87
CA LEU A 37 1.13 28.48 -5.53
C LEU A 37 0.18 29.35 -4.68
N ALA A 38 0.68 30.49 -4.21
CA ALA A 38 -0.10 31.43 -3.42
C ALA A 38 -1.43 31.78 -4.09
N ARG A 39 -2.53 31.72 -3.32
CA ARG A 39 -3.92 31.94 -3.77
C ARG A 39 -4.46 30.91 -4.78
N CYS A 40 -3.72 29.83 -5.07
CA CYS A 40 -4.22 28.68 -5.80
C CYS A 40 -4.81 27.64 -4.83
N GLY A 41 -6.08 27.82 -4.46
CA GLY A 41 -6.76 26.90 -3.56
C GLY A 41 -6.97 25.49 -4.15
N ALA A 42 -7.28 24.52 -3.29
CA ALA A 42 -7.48 23.12 -3.66
C ALA A 42 -8.49 22.91 -4.80
N ALA A 43 -9.59 23.67 -4.85
CA ALA A 43 -10.59 23.53 -5.90
C ALA A 43 -10.03 23.93 -7.29
N THR A 44 -9.25 25.01 -7.36
CA THR A 44 -8.60 25.47 -8.60
C THR A 44 -7.50 24.51 -9.03
N ALA A 45 -6.68 24.05 -8.08
CA ALA A 45 -5.64 23.05 -8.33
C ALA A 45 -6.24 21.73 -8.85
N LEU A 46 -7.37 21.28 -8.27
CA LEU A 46 -8.06 20.08 -8.70
C LEU A 46 -8.60 20.23 -10.13
N LYS A 47 -9.21 21.35 -10.48
CA LYS A 47 -9.67 21.62 -11.85
C LYS A 47 -8.51 21.57 -12.85
N ALA A 48 -7.38 22.21 -12.52
CA ALA A 48 -6.18 22.16 -13.36
C ALA A 48 -5.63 20.74 -13.52
N ALA A 49 -5.61 19.96 -12.44
CA ALA A 49 -5.22 18.55 -12.46
C ALA A 49 -6.14 17.70 -13.34
N GLN A 50 -7.46 17.88 -13.20
CA GLN A 50 -8.49 17.17 -13.98
C GLN A 50 -8.49 17.57 -15.46
N ALA A 51 -8.08 18.80 -15.76
CA ALA A 51 -7.85 19.27 -17.13
C ALA A 51 -6.57 18.66 -17.77
N GLY A 52 -5.79 17.87 -17.02
CA GLY A 52 -4.67 17.11 -17.54
C GLY A 52 -3.36 17.89 -17.67
N LEU A 53 -3.28 19.10 -17.10
CA LEU A 53 -2.08 19.94 -17.17
C LEU A 53 -0.83 19.28 -16.57
N GLY A 54 -1.03 18.35 -15.62
CA GLY A 54 0.07 17.62 -15.00
C GLY A 54 0.87 16.77 -15.99
N LEU A 55 0.24 16.29 -17.07
CA LEU A 55 0.90 15.45 -18.07
C LEU A 55 2.04 16.17 -18.79
N SER A 56 1.89 17.47 -19.06
CA SER A 56 2.95 18.27 -19.68
C SER A 56 3.95 18.77 -18.64
N LEU A 57 3.52 19.08 -17.42
CA LEU A 57 4.44 19.48 -16.33
C LEU A 57 5.41 18.36 -15.99
N CYS A 58 4.92 17.13 -15.83
CA CYS A 58 5.75 15.99 -15.45
C CYS A 58 6.78 15.60 -16.53
N LYS A 59 6.72 16.17 -17.74
CA LYS A 59 7.70 15.96 -18.81
C LYS A 59 8.86 16.96 -18.77
N SER A 60 8.77 18.02 -17.97
CA SER A 60 9.85 19.01 -17.83
C SER A 60 11.12 18.34 -17.31
N LYS A 61 12.27 18.69 -17.89
CA LYS A 61 13.59 18.13 -17.53
C LYS A 61 14.53 19.15 -16.88
N SER A 62 14.12 20.41 -16.85
CA SER A 62 14.89 21.50 -16.26
C SER A 62 13.96 22.57 -15.65
N GLN A 63 14.56 23.53 -14.95
CA GLN A 63 13.85 24.72 -14.48
C GLN A 63 13.32 25.55 -15.65
N GLU A 64 14.08 25.66 -16.74
CA GLU A 64 13.68 26.39 -17.95
C GLU A 64 12.44 25.76 -18.62
N ASP A 65 12.35 24.43 -18.64
CA ASP A 65 11.17 23.72 -19.13
C ASP A 65 9.94 24.00 -18.26
N CYS A 66 10.12 24.11 -16.94
CA CYS A 66 9.04 24.47 -16.02
C CYS A 66 8.55 25.91 -16.28
N GLU A 67 9.47 26.85 -16.48
CA GLU A 67 9.14 28.25 -16.79
C GLU A 67 8.41 28.37 -18.14
N ARG A 68 8.88 27.66 -19.17
CA ARG A 68 8.18 27.56 -20.47
C ARG A 68 6.81 26.92 -20.33
N TRP A 69 6.67 25.89 -19.49
CA TRP A 69 5.39 25.27 -19.21
C TRP A 69 4.43 26.26 -18.53
N THR A 70 4.91 27.03 -17.56
CA THR A 70 4.10 28.07 -16.89
C THR A 70 3.58 29.09 -17.89
N ALA A 71 4.45 29.60 -18.77
CA ALA A 71 4.09 30.60 -19.77
C ALA A 71 3.09 30.06 -20.83
N ASN A 72 3.33 28.84 -21.32
CA ASN A 72 2.58 28.30 -22.46
C ASN A 72 1.34 27.48 -22.07
N VAL A 73 1.29 26.94 -20.85
CA VAL A 73 0.24 26.03 -20.41
C VAL A 73 -0.55 26.63 -19.26
N LEU A 74 0.10 26.91 -18.12
CA LEU A 74 -0.59 27.30 -16.90
C LEU A 74 -1.26 28.67 -17.02
N LEU A 75 -0.54 29.69 -17.48
CA LEU A 75 -1.09 31.04 -17.66
C LEU A 75 -2.23 31.07 -18.69
N ARG A 76 -2.11 30.30 -19.78
CA ARG A 76 -3.17 30.19 -20.79
C ARG A 76 -4.43 29.53 -20.21
N TYR A 77 -4.25 28.48 -19.41
CA TYR A 77 -5.36 27.83 -18.71
C TYR A 77 -6.03 28.77 -17.71
N PHE A 78 -5.26 29.45 -16.86
CA PHE A 78 -5.81 30.41 -15.90
C PHE A 78 -6.55 31.56 -16.58
N LYS A 79 -6.01 32.10 -17.68
CA LYS A 79 -6.70 33.11 -18.48
C LYS A 79 -8.03 32.60 -19.03
N LYS A 80 -8.07 31.37 -19.55
CA LYS A 80 -9.30 30.74 -20.07
C LYS A 80 -10.36 30.54 -18.98
N GLU A 81 -9.94 30.14 -17.78
CA GLU A 81 -10.84 29.86 -16.65
C GLU A 81 -11.16 31.12 -15.81
N GLY A 82 -10.70 32.31 -16.21
CA GLY A 82 -10.92 33.55 -15.47
C GLY A 82 -10.20 33.61 -14.11
N VAL A 83 -9.14 32.84 -13.94
CA VAL A 83 -8.35 32.77 -12.70
C VAL A 83 -7.27 33.84 -12.71
N THR A 84 -7.31 34.77 -11.75
CA THR A 84 -6.31 35.83 -11.60
C THR A 84 -5.41 35.54 -10.40
N ILE A 85 -4.27 34.89 -10.66
CA ILE A 85 -3.26 34.56 -9.66
C ILE A 85 -1.89 35.05 -10.14
N SER A 86 -1.14 35.71 -9.26
CA SER A 86 0.25 36.09 -9.53
C SER A 86 1.15 34.86 -9.41
N ILE A 87 1.83 34.50 -10.49
CA ILE A 87 2.73 33.35 -10.51
C ILE A 87 4.18 33.83 -10.32
N PRO A 88 4.92 33.31 -9.33
CA PRO A 88 6.34 33.63 -9.15
C PRO A 88 7.17 33.23 -10.38
N ALA A 89 8.22 34.00 -10.69
CA ALA A 89 9.03 33.79 -11.90
C ALA A 89 9.62 32.38 -12.02
N ARG A 90 10.03 31.77 -10.89
CA ARG A 90 10.63 30.42 -10.85
C ARG A 90 9.62 29.30 -10.54
N PHE A 91 8.32 29.58 -10.61
CA PHE A 91 7.30 28.57 -10.37
C PHE A 91 6.98 27.81 -11.67
N PRO A 92 6.83 26.46 -11.60
CA PRO A 92 7.12 25.58 -10.47
C PRO A 92 8.62 25.33 -10.28
N VAL A 93 9.04 25.05 -9.05
CA VAL A 93 10.44 24.70 -8.74
C VAL A 93 10.73 23.26 -9.18
N PHE A 94 11.66 23.10 -10.12
CA PHE A 94 11.96 21.81 -10.73
C PHE A 94 12.44 20.76 -9.72
N GLN A 95 13.25 21.15 -8.73
CA GLN A 95 13.71 20.22 -7.69
C GLN A 95 12.55 19.63 -6.89
N THR A 96 11.52 20.42 -6.57
CA THR A 96 10.32 19.93 -5.89
C THR A 96 9.53 18.97 -6.78
N LEU A 97 9.39 19.30 -8.06
CA LEU A 97 8.77 18.40 -9.05
C LEU A 97 9.52 17.05 -9.14
N GLN A 98 10.85 17.07 -9.15
CA GLN A 98 11.66 15.87 -9.21
C GLN A 98 11.45 14.94 -8.01
N LYS A 99 11.27 15.46 -6.80
CA LYS A 99 11.00 14.62 -5.63
C LYS A 99 9.75 13.75 -5.78
N TYR A 100 8.75 14.23 -6.55
CA TYR A 100 7.59 13.42 -6.90
C TYR A 100 7.82 12.55 -8.13
N ASN A 101 8.46 13.09 -9.17
CA ASN A 101 8.62 12.43 -10.45
C ASN A 101 9.61 11.27 -10.41
N ASP A 102 10.72 11.46 -9.70
CA ASP A 102 11.83 10.53 -9.52
C ASP A 102 12.18 10.46 -8.02
N PRO A 103 11.30 9.81 -7.22
CA PRO A 103 11.54 9.69 -5.79
C PRO A 103 12.77 8.82 -5.53
N LYS A 104 13.49 9.12 -4.45
CA LYS A 104 14.61 8.28 -4.01
C LYS A 104 14.08 6.94 -3.53
N VAL A 105 14.26 5.91 -4.36
CA VAL A 105 13.87 4.53 -4.07
C VAL A 105 15.10 3.63 -4.10
N LEU A 106 14.95 2.43 -3.53
CA LEU A 106 15.98 1.40 -3.64
C LEU A 106 16.14 0.97 -5.10
N PRO A 107 17.38 0.72 -5.57
CA PRO A 107 17.62 0.26 -6.93
C PRO A 107 17.20 -1.21 -7.10
N ASP A 108 16.83 -1.58 -8.33
CA ASP A 108 16.30 -2.90 -8.67
C ASP A 108 17.24 -4.05 -8.27
N ASN A 109 18.55 -3.85 -8.37
CA ASN A 109 19.54 -4.86 -7.99
C ASN A 109 19.50 -5.19 -6.49
N VAL A 110 19.18 -4.22 -5.63
CA VAL A 110 19.02 -4.44 -4.18
C VAL A 110 17.72 -5.20 -3.92
N LEU A 111 16.63 -4.85 -4.60
CA LEU A 111 15.34 -5.54 -4.48
C LEU A 111 15.42 -6.99 -4.95
N GLN A 112 16.17 -7.26 -6.03
CA GLN A 112 16.36 -8.62 -6.54
C GLN A 112 17.22 -9.49 -5.64
N ARG A 113 18.28 -8.92 -5.04
CA ARG A 113 19.22 -9.66 -4.19
C ARG A 113 18.67 -9.90 -2.78
N ASN A 114 17.86 -9.00 -2.26
CA ASN A 114 17.29 -9.16 -0.93
C ASN A 114 15.94 -9.87 -1.02
N ALA A 115 15.94 -11.17 -0.73
CA ALA A 115 14.73 -11.98 -0.71
C ALA A 115 13.68 -11.41 0.26
N GLU A 116 14.10 -10.83 1.40
CA GLU A 116 13.19 -10.29 2.43
C GLU A 116 12.37 -9.09 1.97
N LEU A 117 12.84 -8.37 0.94
CA LEU A 117 12.11 -7.24 0.38
C LEU A 117 11.05 -7.68 -0.63
N ARG A 118 10.97 -8.97 -0.97
CA ARG A 118 10.00 -9.47 -1.92
C ARG A 118 8.64 -9.66 -1.25
N PRO A 119 7.53 -9.27 -1.91
CA PRO A 119 6.19 -9.41 -1.31
C PRO A 119 5.79 -10.85 -0.95
N ASP A 120 6.36 -11.83 -1.64
CA ASP A 120 6.13 -13.26 -1.44
C ASP A 120 7.06 -13.88 -0.39
N TYR A 121 7.97 -13.10 0.19
CA TYR A 121 8.90 -13.60 1.19
C TYR A 121 8.18 -13.97 2.49
N LYS A 122 8.38 -15.22 2.91
CA LYS A 122 7.80 -15.76 4.14
C LYS A 122 8.82 -15.68 5.24
N HIS A 123 8.68 -14.70 6.13
CA HIS A 123 9.48 -14.62 7.34
C HIS A 123 9.21 -15.83 8.23
N LYS A 124 10.28 -16.55 8.58
CA LYS A 124 10.22 -17.54 9.66
C LYS A 124 10.15 -16.78 10.97
N VAL A 125 9.16 -17.10 11.79
CA VAL A 125 9.04 -16.54 13.13
C VAL A 125 9.92 -17.37 14.05
N ASP A 126 10.83 -16.71 14.76
CA ASP A 126 11.51 -17.34 15.89
C ASP A 126 10.54 -17.34 17.08
N GLU A 127 9.87 -18.48 17.29
CA GLU A 127 8.88 -18.62 18.36
C GLU A 127 9.50 -18.54 19.76
N VAL A 128 10.77 -18.92 19.91
CA VAL A 128 11.47 -18.88 21.20
C VAL A 128 11.78 -17.42 21.55
N GLU A 129 12.34 -16.67 20.60
CA GLU A 129 12.59 -15.25 20.80
C GLU A 129 11.28 -14.47 20.99
N LEU A 130 10.23 -14.80 20.22
CA LEU A 130 8.92 -14.19 20.38
C LEU A 130 8.33 -14.47 21.76
N LEU A 131 8.42 -15.70 22.27
CA LEU A 131 7.99 -16.05 23.62
C LEU A 131 8.78 -15.28 24.68
N LEU A 132 10.10 -15.16 24.53
CA LEU A 132 10.94 -14.39 25.46
C LEU A 132 10.58 -12.91 25.45
N ILE A 133 10.41 -12.28 24.28
CA ILE A 133 10.07 -10.86 24.19
C ILE A 133 8.67 -10.60 24.74
N THR A 134 7.68 -11.41 24.36
CA THR A 134 6.29 -11.25 24.80
C THR A 134 6.12 -11.46 26.29
N SER A 135 6.83 -12.44 26.84
CA SER A 135 6.81 -12.73 28.27
C SER A 135 7.53 -11.67 29.10
N HIS A 136 8.77 -11.30 28.75
CA HIS A 136 9.56 -10.34 29.53
C HIS A 136 9.10 -8.89 29.39
N ARG A 137 8.66 -8.45 28.19
CA ARG A 137 8.28 -7.04 27.98
C ARG A 137 6.82 -6.74 28.24
N TYR A 138 5.94 -7.71 28.00
CA TYR A 138 4.49 -7.50 28.05
C TYR A 138 3.78 -8.38 29.08
N ASN A 139 4.52 -9.20 29.84
CA ASN A 139 3.99 -10.13 30.82
C ASN A 139 2.98 -11.13 30.23
N THR A 140 3.15 -11.47 28.95
CA THR A 140 2.25 -12.37 28.21
C THR A 140 2.77 -13.80 28.30
N TRP A 141 2.57 -14.43 29.45
CA TRP A 141 3.01 -15.80 29.73
C TRP A 141 1.91 -16.83 29.46
N GLY A 142 2.31 -18.07 29.17
CA GLY A 142 1.44 -19.26 29.21
C GLY A 142 0.10 -19.04 28.51
N LYS A 143 -1.00 -18.95 29.29
CA LYS A 143 -2.35 -18.71 28.77
C LYS A 143 -2.46 -17.46 27.90
N GLY A 144 -1.82 -16.35 28.29
CA GLY A 144 -1.80 -15.12 27.48
C GLY A 144 -1.04 -15.30 26.17
N TYR A 145 0.00 -16.13 26.14
CA TYR A 145 0.66 -16.44 24.87
C TYR A 145 -0.25 -17.30 23.97
N MET A 146 -0.90 -18.30 24.56
CA MET A 146 -1.80 -19.21 23.83
C MET A 146 -3.07 -18.53 23.31
N ASP A 147 -3.63 -17.56 24.04
CA ASP A 147 -4.86 -16.89 23.63
C ASP A 147 -4.60 -15.85 22.51
N TRP A 148 -3.43 -15.22 22.48
CA TRP A 148 -3.18 -14.04 21.64
C TRP A 148 -2.17 -14.30 20.51
N VAL A 149 -1.13 -15.09 20.76
CA VAL A 149 -0.04 -15.33 19.81
C VAL A 149 -0.25 -16.62 19.01
N ALA A 150 -0.59 -17.71 19.69
CA ALA A 150 -0.76 -19.02 19.05
C ALA A 150 -1.79 -19.04 17.90
N PRO A 151 -2.94 -18.33 17.95
CA PRO A 151 -3.89 -18.31 16.83
C PRO A 151 -3.31 -17.64 15.58
N THR A 152 -2.45 -16.64 15.76
CA THR A 152 -1.77 -15.94 14.67
C THR A 152 -0.73 -16.85 14.01
N LEU A 153 0.08 -17.55 14.82
CA LEU A 153 1.05 -18.53 14.34
C LEU A 153 0.37 -19.70 13.62
N LEU A 154 -0.74 -20.20 14.16
CA LEU A 154 -1.54 -21.24 13.52
C LEU A 154 -2.10 -20.76 12.17
N THR A 155 -2.65 -19.55 12.12
CA THR A 155 -3.18 -18.97 10.87
C THR A 155 -2.08 -18.85 9.82
N GLN A 156 -0.89 -18.39 10.22
CA GLN A 156 0.28 -18.32 9.34
C GLN A 156 0.70 -19.71 8.84
N ALA A 157 0.76 -20.71 9.73
CA ALA A 157 1.11 -22.08 9.39
C ALA A 157 0.12 -22.69 8.37
N LEU A 158 -1.18 -22.53 8.59
CA LEU A 158 -2.23 -23.03 7.68
C LEU A 158 -2.21 -22.32 6.32
N ALA A 159 -2.05 -20.99 6.31
CA ALA A 159 -1.93 -20.22 5.06
C ALA A 159 -0.69 -20.65 4.24
N ASN A 160 0.37 -21.11 4.92
CA ASN A 160 1.58 -21.60 4.26
C ASN A 160 1.46 -23.03 3.73
N GLN A 161 0.67 -23.89 4.37
CA GLN A 161 0.47 -25.29 3.96
C GLN A 161 -0.39 -25.41 2.69
N ASN A 162 -1.42 -24.57 2.53
CA ASN A 162 -2.32 -24.58 1.36
C ASN A 162 -1.66 -24.14 0.03
N ALA A 163 -0.37 -23.79 0.04
CA ALA A 163 0.40 -23.48 -1.17
C ALA A 163 1.08 -24.71 -1.80
N ALA A 164 1.02 -25.89 -1.16
CA ALA A 164 1.41 -27.14 -1.80
C ALA A 164 0.31 -27.61 -2.77
N PRO A 165 0.64 -28.18 -3.94
CA PRO A 165 -0.37 -28.80 -4.80
C PRO A 165 -1.08 -29.87 -3.96
N SER A 166 -2.41 -29.83 -3.98
CA SER A 166 -3.29 -30.75 -3.30
C SER A 166 -2.96 -32.20 -3.68
N HIS A 167 -2.08 -32.84 -2.91
CA HIS A 167 -2.02 -34.28 -2.81
C HIS A 167 -3.17 -34.70 -1.89
N ASP A 168 -4.17 -35.35 -2.51
CA ASP A 168 -5.20 -36.19 -1.90
C ASP A 168 -5.63 -35.82 -0.47
N LEU A 169 -6.58 -34.90 -0.38
CA LEU A 169 -7.38 -34.63 0.83
C LEU A 169 -8.18 -35.87 1.31
N ALA A 170 -8.12 -36.99 0.60
CA ALA A 170 -8.81 -38.23 0.96
C ALA A 170 -8.11 -39.02 2.08
N THR A 171 -6.80 -38.80 2.33
CA THR A 171 -6.02 -39.73 3.17
C THR A 171 -5.81 -39.26 4.61
N TRP A 172 -5.91 -37.95 4.90
CA TRP A 172 -5.45 -37.41 6.21
C TRP A 172 -6.53 -37.35 7.30
N HIS A 173 -7.81 -37.54 6.96
CA HIS A 173 -8.93 -37.44 7.91
C HIS A 173 -9.77 -38.72 8.03
N ALA A 174 -9.19 -39.89 7.72
CA ALA A 174 -9.83 -41.16 8.01
C ALA A 174 -9.88 -41.41 9.53
N ILE A 175 -10.85 -40.80 10.21
CA ILE A 175 -11.23 -41.17 11.58
C ILE A 175 -12.11 -42.40 11.46
N GLU A 176 -11.55 -43.58 11.68
CA GLU A 176 -12.35 -44.79 11.85
C GLU A 176 -13.01 -44.77 13.24
N LEU A 177 -14.33 -44.63 13.27
CA LEU A 177 -15.12 -44.87 14.47
C LEU A 177 -15.10 -46.38 14.75
N ILE A 178 -14.23 -46.81 15.66
CA ILE A 178 -14.25 -48.20 16.17
C ILE A 178 -15.59 -48.42 16.86
N GLY A 179 -16.44 -49.22 16.23
CA GLY A 179 -17.81 -49.50 16.64
C GLY A 179 -17.92 -50.06 18.06
N LYS A 180 -18.97 -49.58 18.75
CA LYS A 180 -19.52 -50.00 20.05
C LYS A 180 -19.17 -51.44 20.46
N GLN A 181 -18.56 -51.59 21.63
CA GLN A 181 -18.47 -52.85 22.36
C GLN A 181 -19.86 -53.49 22.48
N GLY A 182 -20.02 -54.67 21.88
CA GLY A 182 -21.22 -55.49 22.03
C GLY A 182 -21.45 -55.85 23.50
N ARG A 183 -22.68 -55.64 23.96
CA ARG A 183 -23.18 -56.12 25.26
C ARG A 183 -22.90 -57.62 25.40
N LYS A 184 -22.14 -58.01 26.43
CA LYS A 184 -22.12 -59.39 26.95
C LYS A 184 -23.55 -59.80 27.31
N LYS A 185 -24.11 -60.79 26.61
CA LYS A 185 -25.22 -61.58 27.15
C LYS A 185 -24.63 -62.62 28.10
N HIS A 186 -24.99 -62.47 29.37
CA HIS A 186 -24.94 -63.54 30.35
C HIS A 186 -26.17 -64.41 30.09
N ASP A 187 -25.99 -65.67 29.72
CA ASP A 187 -27.06 -66.66 29.77
C ASP A 187 -26.70 -67.67 30.86
N ASP A 188 -27.54 -67.68 31.89
CA ASP A 188 -27.64 -68.70 32.91
C ASP A 188 -28.52 -69.86 32.40
N SER A 189 -28.20 -71.06 32.91
CA SER A 189 -29.06 -72.25 33.05
C SER A 189 -29.06 -73.30 31.93
N ALA A 190 -28.36 -74.42 32.18
CA ALA A 190 -28.99 -75.66 32.68
C ALA A 190 -27.96 -76.52 33.40
#